data_AF-A0A009PMV2-F1
#
_entry.id   AF-A0A009PMV2-F1
#
_cell.length_a   1.000
_cell.length_b   1.000
_cell.length_c   1.000
_cell.angle_alpha   90.00
_cell.angle_beta   90.00
_cell.angle_gamma   90.00
#
_symmetry.space_group_name_H-M   'P 1'
#
loop_
_entity.id
_entity.type
_entity.pdbx_description
1 polymer ?
#
loop_
_entity_poly.entity_id
_entity_poly.type
_entity_poly.pdbx_seq_one_letter_code
_entity_poly.pdbx_strand_id
1 'polypeptide(L)'
;YDKCIYLLEPTELNHKLVGQYISFLEYPDGTVALMHEGRKINYSVFNKLAGLQQNEVVENKRLGSVLAHIQQQHEELEKQNKRSRLKKSMPSRKAQKAVIEQRKLNPVLDSCG
;
A
#
# COMPACT_ATOMS: atom_id res chain seq x y z
N TYR A 1 -26.50 -7.87 -14.28
CA TYR A 1 -27.23 -8.06 -13.02
C TYR A 1 -26.86 -6.93 -12.09
N ASP A 2 -27.71 -5.89 -12.04
CA ASP A 2 -27.55 -4.78 -11.10
C ASP A 2 -27.72 -5.30 -9.67
N LYS A 3 -26.72 -5.01 -8.83
CA LYS A 3 -26.69 -5.47 -7.43
C LYS A 3 -27.20 -4.35 -6.53
N CYS A 4 -28.48 -4.00 -6.69
CA CYS A 4 -29.17 -3.10 -5.77
C CYS A 4 -29.55 -3.86 -4.49
N ILE A 5 -29.23 -3.31 -3.31
CA ILE A 5 -29.78 -3.79 -2.05
C ILE A 5 -30.93 -2.88 -1.66
N TYR A 6 -32.07 -3.46 -1.29
CA TYR A 6 -33.17 -2.74 -0.66
C TYR A 6 -33.02 -2.87 0.86
N LEU A 7 -32.79 -1.76 1.55
CA LEU A 7 -32.66 -1.70 2.99
C LEU A 7 -34.00 -1.30 3.59
N LEU A 8 -34.55 -2.16 4.45
CA LEU A 8 -35.75 -1.87 5.20
C LEU A 8 -35.42 -0.88 6.32
N GLU A 9 -36.28 0.11 6.55
CA GLU A 9 -36.07 1.04 7.68
C GLU A 9 -36.12 0.28 9.02
N PRO A 10 -35.21 0.55 9.96
CA PRO A 10 -35.17 -0.12 11.25
C PRO A 10 -36.29 0.40 12.14
N THR A 11 -37.50 -0.12 11.93
CA THR A 11 -38.64 0.08 12.83
C THR A 11 -38.86 -1.19 13.66
N GLU A 12 -39.40 -1.07 14.87
CA GLU A 12 -39.66 -2.23 15.76
C GLU A 12 -40.46 -3.34 15.07
N LEU A 13 -41.35 -2.96 14.16
CA LEU A 13 -42.16 -3.89 13.37
C LEU A 13 -41.33 -4.54 12.26
N ASN A 14 -40.41 -3.81 11.62
CA ASN A 14 -39.55 -4.35 10.58
C ASN A 14 -38.47 -5.28 11.11
N HIS A 15 -38.02 -5.10 12.37
CA HIS A 15 -37.11 -6.05 13.01
C HIS A 15 -37.71 -7.45 13.15
N LYS A 16 -39.03 -7.57 13.27
CA LYS A 16 -39.74 -8.86 13.31
C LYS A 16 -39.89 -9.52 11.94
N LEU A 17 -39.62 -8.78 10.85
CA LEU A 17 -39.69 -9.27 9.48
C LEU A 17 -38.42 -10.02 9.05
N VAL A 18 -37.41 -10.10 9.91
CA VAL A 18 -36.18 -10.85 9.64
C VAL A 18 -36.53 -12.34 9.47
N GLY A 19 -36.25 -12.88 8.28
CA GLY A 19 -36.58 -14.27 7.93
C GLY A 19 -38.00 -14.47 7.41
N GLN A 20 -38.81 -13.41 7.29
CA GLN A 20 -40.14 -13.46 6.70
C GLN A 20 -40.11 -13.15 5.20
N TYR A 21 -41.10 -13.67 4.47
CA TYR A 21 -41.27 -13.38 3.06
C TYR A 21 -41.91 -12.02 2.85
N ILE A 22 -41.28 -11.19 2.02
CA ILE A 22 -41.78 -9.89 1.62
C ILE A 22 -42.18 -9.95 0.15
N SER A 23 -43.35 -9.42 -0.18
CA SER A 23 -43.80 -9.29 -1.56
C SER A 23 -43.11 -8.11 -2.22
N PHE A 24 -42.54 -8.36 -3.41
CA PHE A 24 -41.88 -7.37 -4.23
C PHE A 24 -42.78 -7.04 -5.42
N LEU A 25 -43.28 -5.82 -5.49
CA LEU A 25 -44.11 -5.35 -6.59
C LEU A 25 -43.33 -4.34 -7.41
N GLU A 26 -43.16 -4.64 -8.69
CA GLU A 26 -42.56 -3.73 -9.67
C GLU A 26 -43.65 -3.20 -10.58
N TYR A 27 -43.78 -1.88 -10.59
CA TYR A 27 -44.76 -1.17 -11.41
C TYR A 27 -44.17 -0.83 -12.79
N PRO A 28 -45.00 -0.59 -13.82
CA PRO A 28 -44.52 -0.28 -15.18
C PRO A 28 -43.68 1.00 -15.28
N ASP A 29 -43.81 1.90 -14.32
CA ASP A 29 -43.02 3.13 -14.19
C ASP A 29 -41.61 2.89 -13.60
N GLY A 30 -41.29 1.65 -13.22
CA GLY A 30 -40.04 1.28 -12.55
C GLY A 30 -40.05 1.55 -11.05
N THR A 31 -41.17 1.99 -10.48
CA THR A 31 -41.32 2.10 -9.02
C THR A 31 -41.43 0.71 -8.42
N VAL A 32 -40.75 0.51 -7.30
CA VAL A 32 -40.83 -0.72 -6.52
C VAL A 32 -41.60 -0.47 -5.23
N ALA A 33 -42.44 -1.43 -4.83
CA ALA A 33 -43.03 -1.47 -3.50
C ALA A 33 -42.70 -2.79 -2.80
N LEU A 34 -42.29 -2.67 -1.54
CA LEU A 34 -42.14 -3.81 -0.63
C LEU A 34 -43.37 -3.89 0.26
N MET A 35 -44.01 -5.06 0.30
CA MET A 35 -45.21 -5.29 1.09
C MET A 35 -45.09 -6.54 1.95
N HIS A 36 -45.58 -6.46 3.19
CA HIS A 36 -45.70 -7.59 4.10
C HIS A 36 -47.09 -7.58 4.74
N GLU A 37 -47.83 -8.68 4.62
CA GLU A 37 -49.19 -8.84 5.18
C GLU A 37 -50.14 -7.66 4.88
N GLY A 38 -50.06 -7.12 3.66
CA GLY A 38 -50.89 -5.98 3.24
C GLY A 38 -50.38 -4.60 3.69
N ARG A 39 -49.29 -4.54 4.47
CA ARG A 39 -48.64 -3.30 4.87
C ARG A 39 -47.49 -2.95 3.92
N LYS A 40 -47.46 -1.71 3.45
CA LYS A 40 -46.30 -1.15 2.73
C LYS A 40 -45.14 -0.90 3.69
N ILE A 41 -43.96 -1.37 3.32
CA ILE A 41 -42.75 -1.16 4.09
C ILE A 41 -41.91 -0.07 3.43
N ASN A 42 -41.44 0.87 4.25
CA ASN A 42 -40.49 1.88 3.82
C ASN A 42 -39.11 1.25 3.62
N TYR A 43 -38.45 1.62 2.53
CA TYR A 43 -37.15 1.11 2.18
C TYR A 43 -36.28 2.18 1.51
N SER A 44 -34.99 1.97 1.58
CA SER A 44 -33.96 2.77 0.91
C SER A 44 -33.18 1.88 -0.04
N VAL A 45 -32.84 2.39 -1.24
CA VAL A 45 -32.07 1.63 -2.23
C VAL A 45 -30.59 1.96 -2.07
N PHE A 46 -29.77 0.95 -1.83
CA PHE A 46 -28.32 1.06 -1.86
C PHE A 46 -27.76 0.42 -3.13
N ASN A 47 -27.17 1.24 -3.98
CA ASN A 47 -26.50 0.79 -5.19
C ASN A 47 -25.02 0.47 -4.87
N LYS A 48 -24.66 -0.82 -4.88
CA LYS A 48 -23.28 -1.29 -4.64
C LYS A 48 -22.25 -0.76 -5.65
N LEU A 49 -22.68 -0.41 -6.86
CA LEU A 49 -21.79 0.03 -7.93
C LEU A 49 -21.55 1.55 -7.92
N ALA A 50 -22.42 2.33 -7.27
CA ALA A 50 -22.30 3.78 -7.24
C ALA A 50 -21.08 4.28 -6.45
N GLY A 51 -20.55 3.48 -5.52
CA GLY A 51 -19.37 3.81 -4.72
C GLY A 51 -18.03 3.33 -5.29
N LEU A 52 -18.02 2.54 -6.37
CA LEU A 52 -16.79 2.05 -6.98
C LEU A 52 -16.21 3.12 -7.92
N GLN A 53 -15.50 4.09 -7.34
CA GLN A 53 -14.49 4.87 -8.04
C GLN A 53 -13.36 3.91 -8.46
N GLN A 54 -13.59 3.13 -9.53
CA GLN A 54 -12.62 2.17 -10.09
C GLN A 54 -11.26 2.81 -10.45
N ASN A 55 -11.20 4.15 -10.44
CA ASN A 55 -10.04 4.98 -10.70
C ASN A 55 -9.00 4.98 -9.55
N GLU A 56 -9.38 4.68 -8.30
CA GLU A 56 -8.45 4.71 -7.15
C GLU A 56 -7.44 3.55 -7.18
N VAL A 57 -7.85 2.39 -7.72
CA VAL A 57 -6.98 1.22 -7.91
C VAL A 57 -5.94 1.44 -9.01
N VAL A 58 -6.17 2.39 -9.93
CA VAL A 58 -5.24 2.70 -11.03
C VAL A 58 -4.05 3.51 -10.52
N GLU A 59 -4.25 4.45 -9.60
CA GLU A 59 -3.19 5.25 -8.97
C GLU A 59 -2.15 4.35 -8.27
N ASN A 60 -2.61 3.33 -7.53
CA ASN A 60 -1.72 2.39 -6.83
C ASN A 60 -0.82 1.55 -7.77
N LYS A 61 -1.27 1.29 -9.01
CA LYS A 61 -0.46 0.59 -10.03
C LYS A 61 0.58 1.51 -10.67
N ARG A 62 0.32 2.82 -10.74
CA ARG A 62 1.24 3.82 -11.32
C ARG A 62 2.45 4.12 -10.42
N LEU A 63 2.35 3.84 -9.12
CA LEU A 63 3.47 3.94 -8.18
C LEU A 63 4.54 2.86 -8.39
N GLY A 64 4.22 1.75 -9.06
CA GLY A 64 5.17 0.66 -9.30
C GLY A 64 6.40 1.09 -10.10
N SER A 65 6.21 1.90 -11.16
CA SER A 65 7.33 2.42 -11.97
C SER A 65 8.18 3.44 -11.22
N VAL A 66 7.55 4.26 -10.37
CA VAL A 66 8.23 5.27 -9.54
C VAL A 66 9.08 4.58 -8.47
N LEU A 67 8.54 3.57 -7.78
CA LEU A 67 9.26 2.79 -6.78
C LEU A 67 10.41 1.99 -7.41
N ALA A 68 10.22 1.42 -8.60
CA ALA A 68 11.29 0.73 -9.33
C ALA A 68 12.44 1.69 -9.69
N HIS A 69 12.12 2.92 -10.11
CA HIS A 69 13.12 3.93 -10.42
C HIS A 69 13.90 4.38 -9.17
N ILE A 70 13.20 4.64 -8.06
CA ILE A 70 13.82 4.98 -6.77
C ILE A 70 14.76 3.86 -6.30
N GLN A 71 14.34 2.60 -6.42
CA GLN A 71 15.15 1.44 -6.06
C GLN A 71 16.43 1.35 -6.91
N GLN A 72 16.34 1.58 -8.22
CA GLN A 72 17.49 1.57 -9.12
C GLN A 72 18.50 2.67 -8.75
N GLN A 73 18.03 3.88 -8.45
CA GLN A 73 18.89 4.99 -8.02
C GLN A 73 19.59 4.68 -6.69
N HIS A 74 18.87 4.11 -5.71
CA HIS A 74 19.47 3.69 -4.44
C HIS A 74 20.55 2.61 -4.63
N GLU A 75 20.32 1.62 -5.49
CA GLU A 75 21.29 0.56 -5.75
C GLU A 75 22.58 1.10 -6.41
N GLU A 76 22.45 2.06 -7.32
CA GLU A 76 23.59 2.72 -7.96
C GLU A 76 24.40 3.55 -6.95
N LEU A 77 23.73 4.33 -6.11
CA LEU A 77 24.37 5.09 -5.04
C LEU A 77 25.08 4.18 -4.02
N GLU A 78 24.49 3.05 -3.65
CA GLU A 78 25.10 2.05 -2.77
C GLU A 78 26.34 1.41 -3.41
N LYS A 79 26.30 1.07 -4.71
CA LYS A 79 27.46 0.55 -5.45
C LYS A 79 28.60 1.58 -5.49
N GLN A 80 28.28 2.85 -5.70
CA GLN A 80 29.26 3.94 -5.68
C GLN A 80 29.83 4.16 -4.27
N ASN A 81 29.00 4.11 -3.22
CA ASN A 81 29.46 4.22 -1.83
C ASN A 81 30.36 3.04 -1.42
N LYS A 82 30.01 1.81 -1.82
CA LYS A 82 30.86 0.62 -1.62
C LYS A 82 32.20 0.77 -2.33
N ARG A 83 32.22 1.24 -3.58
CA ARG A 83 33.46 1.56 -4.31
C ARG A 83 34.28 2.65 -3.61
N SER A 84 33.64 3.69 -3.09
CA SER A 84 34.31 4.77 -2.33
C SER A 84 34.95 4.24 -1.04
N ARG A 85 34.24 3.39 -0.28
CA ARG A 85 34.78 2.70 0.91
C ARG A 85 35.93 1.76 0.58
N LEU A 86 35.86 1.01 -0.52
CA LEU A 86 36.95 0.17 -1.02
C LEU A 86 38.19 0.98 -1.44
N LYS A 87 37.99 2.16 -2.04
CA LYS A 87 39.08 3.10 -2.38
C LYS A 87 39.70 3.76 -1.14
N LYS A 88 38.92 3.91 -0.06
CA LYS A 88 39.39 4.31 1.28
C LYS A 88 39.83 3.07 2.09
N SER A 89 40.70 2.24 1.51
CA SER A 89 41.30 1.11 2.23
C SER A 89 42.21 1.64 3.35
N MET A 90 41.64 1.84 4.54
CA MET A 90 42.41 2.12 5.75
C MET A 90 43.39 0.97 5.96
N PRO A 91 44.71 1.25 6.08
CA PRO A 91 45.70 0.18 6.21
C PRO A 91 45.37 -0.67 7.44
N SER A 92 45.29 -1.99 7.25
CA SER A 92 45.09 -2.95 8.34
C SER A 92 46.12 -2.73 9.45
N ARG A 93 45.73 -2.96 10.71
CA ARG A 93 46.58 -2.80 11.89
C ARG A 93 47.91 -3.59 11.79
N LYS A 94 47.91 -4.72 11.07
CA LYS A 94 49.12 -5.50 10.77
C LYS A 94 50.05 -4.78 9.78
N ALA A 95 49.50 -4.16 8.73
CA ALA A 95 50.28 -3.37 7.78
C ALA A 95 50.90 -2.13 8.45
N GLN A 96 50.17 -1.49 9.37
CA GLN A 96 50.71 -0.37 10.15
C GLN A 96 51.86 -0.80 11.06
N LYS A 97 51.73 -1.95 11.76
CA LYS A 97 52.79 -2.49 12.61
C LYS A 97 54.05 -2.83 11.82
N ALA A 98 53.91 -3.45 10.65
CA ALA A 98 55.05 -3.78 9.78
C ALA A 98 55.80 -2.51 9.31
N VAL A 99 55.08 -1.46 8.93
CA VAL A 99 55.69 -0.16 8.56
C VAL A 99 56.42 0.47 9.74
N ILE A 100 55.84 0.42 10.95
CA ILE A 100 56.47 0.95 12.17
C ILE A 100 57.74 0.14 12.53
N GLU A 101 57.71 -1.18 12.38
CA GLU A 101 58.86 -2.06 12.66
C GLU A 101 59.98 -1.87 11.64
N GLN A 102 59.64 -1.71 10.36
CA GLN A 102 60.62 -1.35 9.31
C GLN A 102 61.26 0.01 9.55
N ARG A 103 60.51 1.00 10.03
CA ARG A 103 61.06 2.32 10.43
C ARG A 103 62.02 2.22 11.61
N LYS A 104 61.77 1.33 12.57
CA LYS A 104 62.68 1.09 13.72
C LYS A 104 64.01 0.45 13.32
N LEU A 105 64.03 -0.29 12.20
CA LEU A 105 65.23 -0.97 11.70
C LEU A 105 66.13 -0.03 10.87
N ASN A 106 65.60 1.07 10.32
CA ASN A 106 66.36 2.07 9.56
C ASN A 106 66.11 3.49 10.13
N PRO A 107 66.86 3.92 11.16
CA PRO A 107 66.64 5.18 11.85
C PRO A 107 67.05 6.45 11.06
N VAL A 108 67.50 6.32 9.81
CA VAL A 108 67.98 7.45 8.98
C VAL A 108 66.84 8.27 8.33
N LEU A 109 65.58 7.87 8.50
CA LEU A 109 64.45 8.51 7.79
C LEU A 109 63.73 9.61 8.59
N ASP A 110 64.15 9.94 9.81
CA ASP A 110 63.51 10.98 10.63
C ASP A 110 64.09 12.39 10.44
N SER A 111 65.04 12.57 9.51
CA SER A 111 65.58 13.89 9.14
C SER A 111 65.19 14.26 7.70
N CYS A 112 64.00 14.83 7.52
CA CYS A 112 63.70 15.93 6.59
C CYS A 112 62.18 16.16 6.51
N GLY A 113 61.73 17.32 6.99
CA GLY A 113 60.44 17.94 6.62
C GLY A 113 59.27 17.68 7.56
#